data_AF-A0A1D6P7B3-F1
#
_entry.id   AF-A0A1D6P7B3-F1
#
_cell.length_a   1.000
_cell.length_b   1.000
_cell.length_c   1.000
_cell.angle_alpha   90.00
_cell.angle_beta   90.00
_cell.angle_gamma   90.00
#
_symmetry.space_group_name_H-M   'P 1'
#
loop_
_entity.id
_entity.type
_entity.pdbx_description
1 polymer ?
#
loop_
_entity_poly.entity_id
_entity_poly.type
_entity_poly.pdbx_seq_one_letter_code
_entity_poly.pdbx_strand_id
1 'polypeptide(L)'
;MGSLVNNIMVVGAVLAALVAGGSCGPPKVPPGPNITTNYNGKWLTARATWYGQPNGAGAPDNGGACGIKNVNLPPYSGMTACGAIWRMDTAKALKGPFSIRLTSESGKKVIAKDVIPANWRPDAVYTSNVQFY
;
A
#
# COMPACT_ATOMS: atom_id res chain seq x y z
N MET A 1 -40.48 -9.22 -42.15
CA MET A 1 -39.01 -9.40 -42.11
C MET A 1 -38.40 -8.29 -41.26
N GLY A 2 -38.35 -8.42 -39.92
CA GLY A 2 -37.87 -7.30 -39.09
C GLY A 2 -37.73 -7.53 -37.58
N SER A 3 -37.54 -8.77 -37.12
CA SER A 3 -37.43 -9.05 -35.66
C SER A 3 -36.21 -9.90 -35.28
N LEU A 4 -35.70 -10.75 -36.18
CA LEU A 4 -34.56 -11.64 -35.88
C LEU A 4 -33.19 -10.94 -35.92
N VAL A 5 -33.03 -9.88 -36.72
CA VAL A 5 -31.72 -9.22 -36.92
C VAL A 5 -31.34 -8.33 -35.73
N ASN A 6 -32.32 -7.74 -35.03
CA ASN A 6 -32.06 -6.90 -33.86
C ASN A 6 -31.58 -7.71 -32.65
N ASN A 7 -32.14 -8.90 -32.42
CA ASN A 7 -31.76 -9.71 -31.27
C ASN A 7 -30.33 -10.25 -31.38
N ILE A 8 -29.87 -10.60 -32.58
CA ILE A 8 -28.49 -11.08 -32.81
C ILE A 8 -27.47 -9.95 -32.59
N MET A 9 -27.78 -8.73 -33.03
CA MET A 9 -26.92 -7.56 -32.81
C MET A 9 -26.84 -7.19 -31.32
N VAL A 10 -27.96 -7.26 -30.59
CA VAL A 10 -27.99 -7.00 -29.15
C VAL A 10 -27.18 -8.04 -28.38
N VAL A 11 -27.32 -9.32 -28.71
CA VAL A 11 -26.55 -10.40 -28.05
C VAL A 11 -25.05 -10.29 -28.38
N GLY A 12 -24.69 -9.97 -29.63
CA GLY A 12 -23.30 -9.76 -30.04
C GLY A 12 -22.63 -8.56 -29.34
N ALA A 13 -23.35 -7.46 -29.17
CA ALA A 13 -22.85 -6.27 -28.49
C ALA A 13 -22.66 -6.49 -26.97
N VAL A 14 -23.57 -7.21 -26.33
CA VAL A 14 -23.45 -7.58 -24.91
C VAL A 14 -22.26 -8.52 -24.70
N LEU A 15 -22.07 -9.52 -25.57
CA LEU A 15 -20.93 -10.45 -25.49
C LEU A 15 -19.58 -9.72 -25.67
N ALA A 16 -19.51 -8.74 -26.58
CA ALA A 16 -18.30 -7.94 -26.78
C ALA A 16 -17.94 -7.06 -25.57
N ALA A 17 -18.94 -6.49 -24.88
CA ALA A 17 -18.73 -5.70 -23.67
C ALA A 17 -18.26 -6.55 -22.47
N LEU A 18 -18.66 -7.83 -22.41
CA LEU A 18 -18.20 -8.78 -21.39
C LEU A 18 -16.78 -9.30 -21.64
N VAL A 19 -16.35 -9.41 -22.91
CA VAL A 19 -14.99 -9.86 -23.27
C VAL A 19 -13.96 -8.73 -23.16
N ALA A 20 -14.37 -7.48 -23.42
CA ALA A 20 -13.55 -6.29 -23.21
C ALA A 20 -13.63 -5.79 -21.76
N GLY A 21 -13.45 -6.70 -20.79
CA GLY A 21 -13.28 -6.37 -19.39
C GLY A 21 -12.05 -5.49 -19.20
N GLY A 22 -12.22 -4.18 -19.42
CA GLY A 22 -11.23 -3.17 -19.07
C GLY A 22 -10.97 -3.30 -17.58
N SER A 23 -9.73 -3.62 -17.20
CA SER A 23 -9.34 -3.61 -15.81
C SER A 23 -9.31 -2.15 -15.34
N CYS A 24 -10.46 -1.61 -14.98
CA CYS A 24 -10.61 -0.30 -14.35
C CYS A 24 -10.18 -0.40 -12.88
N GLY A 25 -8.91 -0.76 -12.66
CA GLY A 25 -8.29 -0.58 -11.35
C GLY A 25 -8.02 0.91 -11.12
N PRO A 26 -8.02 1.38 -9.86
CA PRO A 26 -7.53 2.73 -9.58
C PRO A 26 -6.14 2.91 -10.19
N PRO A 27 -5.82 4.09 -10.76
CA PRO A 27 -4.51 4.35 -11.33
C PRO A 27 -3.42 3.99 -10.32
N LYS A 28 -2.47 3.15 -10.73
CA LYS A 28 -1.33 2.86 -9.87
C LYS A 28 -0.46 4.12 -9.87
N VAL A 29 -0.10 4.55 -8.66
CA VAL A 29 0.67 5.77 -8.43
C VAL A 29 1.98 5.33 -7.82
N PRO A 30 3.14 5.60 -8.45
CA PRO A 30 4.42 5.23 -7.86
C PRO A 30 4.61 5.99 -6.54
N PRO A 31 5.21 5.35 -5.52
CA PRO A 31 5.58 6.04 -4.29
C PRO A 31 6.47 7.24 -4.56
N GLY A 32 6.31 8.29 -3.75
CA GLY A 32 7.21 9.45 -3.78
C GLY A 32 8.64 9.11 -3.33
N PRO A 33 9.55 10.10 -3.33
CA PRO A 33 10.93 9.92 -2.88
C PRO A 33 11.00 9.33 -1.46
N ASN A 34 11.95 8.42 -1.23
CA ASN A 34 12.24 7.91 0.10
C ASN A 34 12.82 9.01 0.99
N ILE A 35 12.21 9.22 2.15
CA ILE A 35 12.71 10.16 3.16
C ILE A 35 13.75 9.46 4.01
N THR A 36 14.93 10.07 4.12
CA THR A 36 16.05 9.60 4.94
C THR A 36 16.29 10.56 6.10
N THR A 37 17.31 10.31 6.93
CA THR A 37 17.69 11.16 8.06
C THR A 37 18.33 12.52 7.66
N ASN A 38 18.15 12.96 6.41
CA ASN A 38 18.68 14.23 5.92
C ASN A 38 17.68 15.38 6.17
N TYR A 39 18.03 16.28 7.08
CA TYR A 39 17.23 17.45 7.47
C TYR A 39 17.53 18.69 6.60
N ASN A 40 17.39 18.57 5.28
CA ASN A 40 17.76 19.63 4.33
C ASN A 40 16.79 20.83 4.26
N GLY A 41 15.71 20.83 5.05
CA GLY A 41 14.73 21.92 5.13
C GLY A 41 13.92 22.17 3.84
N LYS A 42 13.99 21.28 2.84
CA LYS A 42 13.26 21.44 1.58
C LYS A 42 11.84 20.89 1.69
N TRP A 43 10.87 21.67 1.23
CA TRP A 43 9.48 21.25 1.11
C TRP A 43 9.30 20.22 -0.02
N LEU A 44 8.47 19.20 0.22
CA LEU A 44 8.06 18.21 -0.77
C LEU A 44 6.54 18.21 -0.91
N THR A 45 6.05 17.96 -2.12
CA THR A 45 4.61 17.86 -2.40
C THR A 45 4.08 16.49 -1.97
N ALA A 46 2.95 16.48 -1.25
CA ALA A 46 2.23 15.26 -0.87
C ALA A 46 0.71 15.49 -0.97
N ARG A 47 -0.08 14.42 -1.09
CA ARG A 47 -1.54 14.47 -0.96
C ARG A 47 -1.95 13.91 0.40
N ALA A 48 -2.85 14.61 1.09
CA ALA A 48 -3.36 14.21 2.39
C ALA A 48 -4.86 13.93 2.31
N THR A 49 -5.31 12.97 3.11
CA THR A 49 -6.72 12.70 3.43
C THR A 49 -6.84 12.52 4.95
N TRP A 50 -8.07 12.50 5.47
CA TRP A 50 -8.34 12.24 6.87
C TRP A 50 -9.35 11.10 7.01
N TYR A 51 -9.41 10.50 8.20
CA TYR A 51 -10.33 9.42 8.53
C TYR A 51 -10.76 9.52 10.00
N GLY A 52 -11.84 8.85 10.37
CA GLY A 52 -12.36 8.86 11.73
C GLY A 52 -13.26 10.06 12.02
N GLN A 53 -13.33 10.44 13.29
CA GLN A 53 -14.14 11.59 13.73
C GLN A 53 -13.48 12.92 13.34
N PRO A 54 -14.25 13.95 12.97
CA PRO A 54 -13.71 15.27 12.57
C PRO A 54 -12.77 15.91 13.60
N ASN A 55 -13.01 15.64 14.89
CA ASN A 55 -12.22 16.14 16.02
C ASN A 55 -11.52 14.99 16.78
N GLY A 56 -11.38 13.82 16.15
CA GLY A 56 -10.76 12.63 16.73
C GLY A 56 -9.31 12.44 16.31
N ALA A 57 -8.64 11.46 16.91
CA ALA A 57 -7.23 11.14 16.65
C ALA A 57 -7.03 10.12 15.51
N GLY A 58 -7.95 10.09 14.54
CA GLY A 58 -7.99 9.08 13.48
C GLY A 58 -8.75 7.82 13.89
N ALA A 59 -8.07 6.84 14.50
CA ALA A 59 -8.70 5.55 14.80
C ALA A 59 -9.81 5.68 15.86
N PRO A 60 -10.97 4.99 15.72
CA PRO A 60 -12.08 5.09 16.68
C PRO A 60 -11.72 4.71 18.12
N ASP A 61 -10.70 3.87 18.28
CA ASP A 61 -10.18 3.41 19.57
C ASP A 61 -9.01 4.25 20.10
N ASN A 62 -8.75 5.42 19.49
CA ASN A 62 -7.61 6.29 19.78
C ASN A 62 -6.26 5.56 19.78
N GLY A 63 -6.09 4.60 18.86
CA GLY A 63 -4.84 3.88 18.65
C GLY A 63 -4.37 3.87 17.20
N GLY A 64 -3.72 2.78 16.78
CA GLY A 64 -3.30 2.57 15.40
C GLY A 64 -2.46 1.31 15.22
N ALA A 65 -1.98 1.09 14.00
CA ALA A 65 -1.19 -0.10 13.64
C ALA A 65 0.14 -0.23 14.43
N CYS A 66 0.67 0.89 14.93
CA CYS A 66 1.87 0.93 15.77
C CYS A 66 1.63 0.47 17.21
N GLY A 67 0.39 0.15 17.61
CA GLY A 67 0.08 -0.40 18.94
C GLY A 67 -0.01 0.64 20.07
N ILE A 68 0.30 1.91 19.81
CA ILE A 68 0.15 3.01 20.79
C ILE A 68 -1.34 3.33 20.97
N LYS A 69 -1.76 3.61 22.20
CA LYS A 69 -3.14 3.96 22.59
C LYS A 69 -3.18 5.36 23.22
N ASN A 70 -4.40 5.85 23.44
CA ASN A 70 -4.67 7.17 24.02
C ASN A 70 -4.01 8.31 23.24
N VAL A 71 -3.93 8.16 21.91
CA VAL A 71 -3.30 9.16 21.03
C VAL A 71 -4.09 10.47 20.95
N ASN A 72 -5.30 10.50 21.50
CA ASN A 72 -6.10 11.68 21.71
C ASN A 72 -5.70 12.51 22.94
N LEU A 73 -4.91 11.96 23.87
CA LEU A 73 -4.46 12.65 25.09
C LEU A 73 -3.05 13.23 24.93
N PRO A 74 -2.65 14.20 25.78
CA PRO A 74 -1.27 14.67 25.82
C PRO A 74 -0.26 13.51 26.04
N PRO A 75 0.91 13.53 25.38
CA PRO A 75 1.44 14.63 24.57
C PRO A 75 0.97 14.62 23.09
N TYR A 76 0.28 13.58 22.65
CA TYR A 76 -0.12 13.41 21.25
C TYR A 76 -1.28 14.33 20.86
N SER A 77 -2.24 14.51 21.77
CA SER A 77 -3.36 15.46 21.65
C SER A 77 -4.10 15.38 20.30
N GLY A 78 -4.21 14.18 19.72
CA GLY A 78 -4.89 13.94 18.45
C GLY A 78 -4.07 14.27 17.20
N MET A 79 -2.82 14.68 17.31
CA MET A 79 -1.92 15.02 16.19
C MET A 79 -1.34 13.76 15.51
N THR A 80 -2.18 12.79 15.16
CA THR A 80 -1.80 11.50 14.58
C THR A 80 -1.95 11.53 13.05
N ALA A 81 -1.08 10.82 12.33
CA ALA A 81 -1.17 10.58 10.89
C ALA A 81 -0.76 9.14 10.54
N CYS A 82 -1.11 8.68 9.33
CA CYS A 82 -0.74 7.34 8.85
C CYS A 82 0.08 7.38 7.55
N GLY A 83 0.98 6.41 7.40
CA GLY A 83 1.77 6.11 6.19
C GLY A 83 1.85 4.58 5.96
N ALA A 84 2.35 4.12 4.83
CA ALA A 84 2.26 2.70 4.44
C ALA A 84 3.20 1.75 5.24
N ILE A 85 2.64 0.67 5.79
CA ILE A 85 3.32 -0.47 6.45
C ILE A 85 2.80 -1.78 5.82
N TRP A 86 3.67 -2.76 5.57
CA TRP A 86 3.32 -4.07 4.98
C TRP A 86 3.48 -5.19 6.02
N ARG A 87 2.49 -6.08 6.17
CA ARG A 87 2.45 -7.19 7.15
C ARG A 87 2.06 -8.51 6.47
N MET A 88 2.63 -9.63 6.94
CA MET A 88 2.26 -11.00 6.54
C MET A 88 2.14 -11.89 7.78
N ASP A 89 0.94 -12.40 8.07
CA ASP A 89 0.68 -13.32 9.17
C ASP A 89 0.54 -14.76 8.64
N THR A 90 1.25 -15.71 9.25
CA THR A 90 1.25 -17.12 8.82
C THR A 90 0.91 -18.07 9.96
N ALA A 91 0.27 -19.20 9.64
CA ALA A 91 -0.12 -20.21 10.63
C ALA A 91 1.08 -20.92 11.29
N LYS A 92 2.26 -20.87 10.66
CA LYS A 92 3.52 -21.42 11.18
C LYS A 92 4.55 -20.30 11.29
N ALA A 93 5.47 -20.42 12.24
CA ALA A 93 6.57 -19.48 12.40
C ALA A 93 7.39 -19.39 11.10
N LEU A 94 7.51 -18.17 10.57
CA LEU A 94 8.34 -17.89 9.42
C LEU A 94 9.80 -18.12 9.80
N LYS A 95 10.51 -18.92 8.99
CA LYS A 95 11.95 -19.17 9.15
C LYS A 95 12.70 -18.37 8.11
N GLY A 96 13.58 -17.49 8.57
CA GLY A 96 14.43 -16.72 7.68
C GLY A 96 15.54 -17.57 7.03
N PRO A 97 16.38 -16.95 6.20
CA PRO A 97 16.34 -15.53 5.83
C PRO A 97 15.17 -15.19 4.89
N PHE A 98 14.73 -13.93 4.89
CA PHE A 98 13.70 -13.44 3.98
C PHE A 98 14.28 -12.49 2.95
N SER A 99 13.92 -12.74 1.70
CA SER A 99 14.17 -11.85 0.57
C SER A 99 12.91 -11.04 0.28
N ILE A 100 13.08 -9.75 -0.03
CA ILE A 100 11.99 -8.86 -0.42
C ILE A 100 12.10 -8.56 -1.91
N ARG A 101 11.03 -8.82 -2.67
CA ARG A 101 10.91 -8.42 -4.07
C ARG A 101 9.93 -7.27 -4.18
N LEU A 102 10.39 -6.15 -4.71
CA LEU A 102 9.53 -5.05 -5.13
C LEU A 102 9.34 -5.11 -6.63
N THR A 103 8.09 -5.00 -7.07
CA THR A 103 7.72 -4.89 -8.48
C THR A 103 7.11 -3.51 -8.71
N SER A 104 7.75 -2.70 -9.56
CA SER A 104 7.22 -1.40 -9.95
C SER A 104 5.93 -1.52 -10.75
N GLU A 105 5.27 -0.40 -11.01
CA GLU A 105 4.15 -0.33 -11.96
C GLU A 105 4.55 -0.75 -13.38
N SER A 106 5.74 -0.39 -13.84
CA SER A 106 6.29 -0.78 -15.14
C SER A 106 6.73 -2.25 -15.23
N GLY A 107 6.47 -3.06 -14.20
CA GLY A 107 6.82 -4.48 -14.16
C GLY A 107 8.31 -4.76 -13.86
N LYS A 108 9.13 -3.71 -13.68
CA LYS A 108 10.52 -3.83 -13.27
C LYS A 108 10.59 -4.42 -11.87
N LYS A 109 11.55 -5.30 -11.63
CA LYS A 109 11.73 -6.01 -10.37
C LYS A 109 13.06 -5.66 -9.75
N VAL A 110 13.06 -5.45 -8.44
CA VAL A 110 14.27 -5.38 -7.62
C VAL A 110 14.11 -6.36 -6.48
N ILE A 111 15.18 -7.08 -6.17
CA ILE A 111 15.18 -8.11 -5.12
C ILE A 111 16.27 -7.74 -4.12
N ALA A 112 15.85 -7.44 -2.90
CA ALA A 112 16.73 -7.41 -1.74
C ALA A 112 16.84 -8.83 -1.20
N LYS A 113 17.90 -9.55 -1.60
CA LYS A 113 18.13 -10.93 -1.16
C LYS A 113 18.53 -10.96 0.30
N ASP A 114 17.90 -11.85 1.06
CA ASP A 114 18.20 -12.16 2.46
C ASP A 114 18.35 -10.93 3.38
N VAL A 115 17.58 -9.87 3.06
CA VAL A 115 17.62 -8.58 3.79
C VAL A 115 17.19 -8.73 5.24
N ILE A 116 16.31 -9.68 5.55
CA ILE A 116 16.01 -10.09 6.93
C ILE A 116 16.75 -11.40 7.19
N PRO A 117 17.73 -11.44 8.10
CA PRO A 117 18.60 -12.60 8.28
C PRO A 117 17.89 -13.77 8.96
N ALA A 118 18.49 -14.96 8.95
CA ALA A 118 17.90 -16.16 9.57
C ALA A 118 17.67 -16.02 11.09
N ASN A 119 18.54 -15.27 11.78
CA ASN A 119 18.50 -14.99 13.21
C ASN A 119 17.79 -13.66 13.54
N TRP A 120 16.82 -13.27 12.72
CA TRP A 120 16.10 -12.01 12.91
C TRP A 120 15.40 -11.94 14.27
N ARG A 121 15.22 -10.72 14.77
CA ARG A 121 14.54 -10.43 16.03
C ARG A 121 13.27 -9.62 15.74
N PRO A 122 12.16 -9.89 16.44
CA PRO A 122 11.00 -9.00 16.44
C PRO A 122 11.43 -7.57 16.77
N ASP A 123 10.72 -6.59 16.21
CA ASP A 123 10.94 -5.14 16.39
C ASP A 123 12.33 -4.61 15.99
N ALA A 124 13.12 -5.40 15.25
CA ALA A 124 14.39 -4.96 14.68
C ALA A 124 14.22 -4.36 13.27
N VAL A 125 15.06 -3.37 12.95
CA VAL A 125 15.10 -2.74 11.62
C VAL A 125 16.20 -3.38 10.78
N TYR A 126 15.86 -3.77 9.55
CA TYR A 126 16.79 -4.33 8.57
C TYR A 126 16.78 -3.50 7.29
N THR A 127 17.94 -3.04 6.85
CA THR A 127 18.10 -2.12 5.70
C THR A 127 18.72 -2.83 4.50
N SER A 128 18.27 -2.50 3.28
CA SER A 128 18.91 -2.94 2.03
C SER A 128 19.36 -1.75 1.18
N ASN A 129 20.42 -1.96 0.41
CA ASN A 129 20.97 -0.97 -0.53
C ASN A 129 20.59 -1.27 -2.00
N VAL A 130 19.47 -1.99 -2.22
CA VAL A 130 19.04 -2.36 -3.58
C VAL A 130 17.98 -1.39 -4.08
N GLN A 131 18.17 -0.87 -5.29
CA GLN A 131 17.33 0.14 -5.92
C GLN A 131 16.99 -0.24 -7.37
N PHE A 132 15.93 0.37 -7.90
CA PHE A 132 15.66 0.31 -9.33
C PHE A 132 16.66 1.21 -10.07
N TYR A 133 17.29 0.70 -11.13
CA TYR A 133 18.20 1.45 -12.02
C TYR A 133 17.51 1.92 -13.29
#